data_AF-A0A9E1L5G9-F1
#
_entry.id   AF-A0A9E1L5G9-F1
#
_cell.length_a   1.000
_cell.length_b   1.000
_cell.length_c   1.000
_cell.angle_alpha   90.00
_cell.angle_beta   90.00
_cell.angle_gamma   90.00
#
_symmetry.space_group_name_H-M   'P 1'
#
loop_
_entity.id
_entity.type
_entity.pdbx_description
1 polymer ?
#
loop_
_entity_poly.entity_id
_entity_poly.type
_entity_poly.pdbx_seq_one_letter_code
_entity_poly.pdbx_strand_id
1 'polypeptide(L)'
;MKYKTILLMCIASFYGCSEPTQEQSIKPEKPTVQSGEEIYMMYCASCHGQQGDGKGLIELDRPARSFIDGGFSFGNTVEAIVKTTRSGIPGTPMPPFAEILTNDEIIRVVKHVRQFAPTLKEVLPKDTEMLVRERPSVVRGMIPPIQDGLELHPRGLLVGNPDGFSYEYRVDDVRLLAIRQGKFVERTDWTDRGGSPLKPLGVVVVLVENGNPKGMFHAIEGAPLRAKLKSTSVATPIGTVQYDLVDEKGELYATISETCRPTTGARALIEQQLSISAIKPFRITPPTTATLREKTTVEEGAHARTIIHATLEGK
;
A
#
# COMPACT_ATOMS: atom_id res chain seq x y z
N MET A 1 -76.24 -57.87 -44.70
CA MET A 1 -74.90 -57.38 -44.28
C MET A 1 -75.07 -56.51 -43.04
N LYS A 2 -74.22 -56.76 -42.03
CA LYS A 2 -74.14 -56.10 -40.70
C LYS A 2 -73.92 -54.57 -40.86
N TYR A 3 -74.36 -53.66 -39.99
CA TYR A 3 -73.97 -53.37 -38.59
C TYR A 3 -75.04 -52.42 -37.97
N LYS A 4 -75.52 -52.56 -36.72
CA LYS A 4 -74.92 -52.15 -35.41
C LYS A 4 -74.59 -50.64 -35.39
N THR A 5 -74.91 -49.75 -34.43
CA THR A 5 -75.41 -49.72 -33.03
C THR A 5 -75.64 -48.18 -32.76
N ILE A 6 -76.43 -47.62 -31.83
CA ILE A 6 -76.11 -47.26 -30.43
C ILE A 6 -77.22 -46.30 -29.92
N LEU A 7 -77.69 -46.59 -28.71
CA LEU A 7 -78.63 -45.86 -27.85
C LEU A 7 -77.99 -44.57 -27.29
N LEU A 8 -78.67 -43.43 -27.41
CA LEU A 8 -78.27 -42.15 -26.83
C LEU A 8 -78.92 -42.00 -25.43
N MET A 9 -78.09 -41.93 -24.37
CA MET A 9 -78.55 -41.77 -23.00
C MET A 9 -78.03 -40.42 -22.46
N CYS A 10 -78.96 -39.54 -22.07
CA CYS A 10 -78.71 -38.24 -21.46
C CYS A 10 -78.08 -38.39 -20.06
N ILE A 11 -77.05 -37.60 -19.77
CA ILE A 11 -76.54 -37.41 -18.39
C ILE A 11 -76.46 -35.90 -18.13
N ALA A 12 -77.16 -35.47 -17.07
CA ALA A 12 -77.26 -34.10 -16.61
C ALA A 12 -75.97 -33.66 -15.89
N SER A 13 -75.49 -32.46 -16.21
CA SER A 13 -74.33 -31.84 -15.57
C SER A 13 -74.74 -31.19 -14.24
N PHE A 14 -74.27 -31.75 -13.12
CA PHE A 14 -74.28 -31.09 -11.82
C PHE A 14 -73.18 -30.03 -11.76
N TYR A 15 -73.56 -28.76 -11.64
CA TYR A 15 -72.66 -27.68 -11.27
C TYR A 15 -72.40 -27.75 -9.76
N GLY A 16 -71.19 -28.16 -9.38
CA GLY A 16 -70.65 -28.02 -8.02
C GLY A 16 -70.01 -26.63 -7.88
N CYS A 17 -70.52 -25.83 -6.94
CA CYS A 17 -69.96 -24.54 -6.55
C CYS A 17 -68.72 -24.78 -5.67
N SER A 18 -67.52 -24.44 -6.13
CA SER A 18 -66.31 -24.41 -5.30
C SER A 18 -65.99 -22.95 -4.92
N GLU A 19 -65.91 -22.67 -3.63
CA GLU A 19 -65.50 -21.36 -3.10
C GLU A 19 -64.04 -21.04 -3.51
N PRO A 20 -63.71 -19.76 -3.81
CA PRO A 20 -62.35 -19.39 -4.17
C PRO A 20 -61.48 -19.28 -2.92
N THR A 21 -60.40 -20.05 -2.88
CA THR A 21 -59.34 -19.97 -1.89
C THR A 21 -58.69 -18.58 -1.92
N GLN A 22 -58.67 -17.86 -0.80
CA GLN A 22 -57.95 -16.59 -0.67
C GLN A 22 -56.44 -16.83 -0.80
N GLU A 23 -55.87 -16.35 -1.90
CA GLU A 23 -54.43 -16.30 -2.14
C GLU A 23 -53.82 -15.22 -1.23
N GLN A 24 -53.18 -15.65 -0.14
CA GLN A 24 -52.44 -14.76 0.75
C GLN A 24 -51.21 -14.22 0.01
N SER A 25 -51.25 -12.93 -0.34
CA SER A 25 -50.11 -12.21 -0.91
C SER A 25 -48.94 -12.22 0.07
N ILE A 26 -47.89 -12.98 -0.23
CA ILE A 26 -46.60 -12.88 0.48
C ILE A 26 -45.99 -11.54 0.09
N LYS A 27 -46.05 -10.59 1.02
CA LYS A 27 -45.31 -9.34 0.93
C LYS A 27 -43.81 -9.68 1.01
N PRO A 28 -42.96 -9.19 0.10
CA PRO A 28 -41.53 -9.50 0.16
C PRO A 28 -40.97 -8.97 1.49
N GLU A 29 -40.46 -9.89 2.30
CA GLU A 29 -39.74 -9.59 3.52
C GLU A 29 -38.52 -8.73 3.16
N LYS A 30 -38.28 -7.65 3.92
CA LYS A 30 -37.10 -6.80 3.73
C LYS A 30 -35.85 -7.70 3.74
N PRO A 31 -34.83 -7.44 2.90
CA PRO A 31 -33.57 -8.18 2.99
C PRO A 31 -33.08 -8.14 4.44
N THR A 32 -32.86 -9.32 5.03
CA THR A 32 -32.30 -9.46 6.37
C THR A 32 -30.99 -8.68 6.41
N VAL A 33 -30.90 -7.69 7.30
CA VAL A 33 -29.72 -6.84 7.45
C VAL A 33 -28.57 -7.74 7.92
N GLN A 34 -27.66 -8.09 7.02
CA GLN A 34 -26.50 -8.92 7.35
C GLN A 34 -25.58 -8.18 8.33
N SER A 35 -25.20 -8.85 9.41
CA SER A 35 -24.24 -8.36 10.40
C SER A 35 -22.84 -8.26 9.81
N GLY A 36 -21.97 -7.46 10.45
CA GLY A 36 -20.58 -7.32 10.01
C GLY A 36 -19.78 -8.63 10.09
N GLU A 37 -20.09 -9.48 11.07
CA GLU A 37 -19.48 -10.80 11.24
C GLU A 37 -19.88 -11.77 10.12
N GLU A 38 -21.16 -11.81 9.76
CA GLU A 38 -21.64 -12.64 8.64
C GLU A 38 -20.97 -12.23 7.33
N ILE A 39 -20.92 -10.92 7.04
CA ILE A 39 -20.24 -10.39 5.86
C ILE A 39 -18.74 -10.75 5.89
N TYR A 40 -18.10 -10.62 7.06
CA TYR A 40 -16.69 -10.98 7.23
C TYR A 40 -16.43 -12.46 6.90
N MET A 41 -17.26 -13.35 7.43
CA MET A 41 -17.14 -14.79 7.21
C MET A 41 -17.36 -15.18 5.75
N MET A 42 -18.28 -14.50 5.05
CA MET A 42 -18.56 -14.77 3.63
C MET A 42 -17.46 -14.26 2.68
N TYR A 43 -16.94 -13.06 2.92
CA TYR A 43 -16.12 -12.35 1.92
C TYR A 43 -14.65 -12.16 2.32
N CYS A 44 -14.31 -12.21 3.61
CA CYS A 44 -13.00 -11.77 4.10
C CYS A 44 -12.19 -12.90 4.75
N ALA A 45 -12.85 -13.80 5.48
CA ALA A 45 -12.20 -14.82 6.31
C ALA A 45 -11.37 -15.84 5.52
N SER A 46 -11.69 -16.08 4.25
CA SER A 46 -10.94 -16.99 3.38
C SER A 46 -9.49 -16.55 3.15
N CYS A 47 -9.23 -15.23 3.13
CA CYS A 47 -7.88 -14.66 3.02
C CYS A 47 -7.33 -14.21 4.38
N HIS A 48 -8.16 -13.53 5.20
CA HIS A 48 -7.70 -12.88 6.43
C HIS A 48 -7.76 -13.77 7.68
N GLY A 49 -8.28 -15.00 7.56
CA GLY A 49 -8.50 -15.92 8.67
C GLY A 49 -9.77 -15.59 9.45
N GLN A 50 -10.42 -16.60 10.02
CA GLN A 50 -11.67 -16.41 10.80
C GLN A 50 -11.45 -15.52 12.03
N GLN A 51 -10.24 -15.53 12.59
CA GLN A 51 -9.85 -14.72 13.75
C GLN A 51 -9.18 -13.39 13.35
N GLY A 52 -9.07 -13.10 12.05
CA GLY A 52 -8.39 -11.89 11.58
C GLY A 52 -6.87 -11.91 11.77
N ASP A 53 -6.26 -13.09 11.91
CA ASP A 53 -4.81 -13.28 12.15
C ASP A 53 -3.99 -13.35 10.86
N GLY A 54 -4.61 -13.12 9.70
CA GLY A 54 -3.98 -13.21 8.39
C GLY A 54 -3.71 -14.64 7.92
N LYS A 55 -4.19 -15.66 8.65
CA LYS A 55 -4.04 -17.09 8.32
C LYS A 55 -5.30 -17.64 7.66
N GLY A 56 -5.65 -17.07 6.51
CA GLY A 56 -6.72 -17.59 5.67
C GLY A 56 -6.42 -18.96 5.07
N LEU A 57 -7.44 -19.58 4.47
CA LEU A 57 -7.34 -20.84 3.74
C LEU A 57 -6.70 -20.67 2.35
N ILE A 58 -6.70 -19.45 1.81
CA ILE A 58 -6.12 -19.14 0.50
C ILE A 58 -4.62 -18.87 0.65
N GLU A 59 -3.81 -19.66 -0.05
CA GLU A 59 -2.37 -19.42 -0.16
C GLU A 59 -2.11 -18.23 -1.09
N LEU A 60 -1.34 -17.26 -0.60
CA LEU A 60 -0.96 -16.05 -1.31
C LEU A 60 0.57 -15.91 -1.27
N ASP A 61 1.17 -15.34 -2.32
CA ASP A 61 2.62 -15.05 -2.37
C ASP A 61 3.12 -14.26 -1.16
N ARG A 62 2.23 -13.47 -0.56
CA ARG A 62 2.43 -12.80 0.73
C ARG A 62 1.17 -12.98 1.57
N PRO A 63 1.30 -13.28 2.88
CA PRO A 63 0.15 -13.47 3.74
C PRO A 63 -0.74 -12.22 3.74
N ALA A 64 -2.05 -12.45 3.87
CA ALA A 64 -3.01 -11.38 4.04
C ALA A 64 -2.69 -10.57 5.31
N ARG A 65 -3.25 -9.36 5.40
CA ARG A 65 -3.08 -8.52 6.59
C ARG A 65 -3.70 -9.22 7.80
N SER A 66 -2.89 -9.50 8.83
CA SER A 66 -3.36 -9.72 10.19
C SER A 66 -3.93 -8.41 10.73
N PHE A 67 -5.18 -8.42 11.14
CA PHE A 67 -5.85 -7.31 11.81
C PHE A 67 -5.50 -7.23 13.29
N ILE A 68 -5.16 -8.37 13.91
CA ILE A 68 -4.73 -8.46 15.32
C ILE A 68 -3.44 -7.67 15.55
N ASP A 69 -2.52 -7.69 14.58
CA ASP A 69 -1.27 -6.93 14.66
C ASP A 69 -1.52 -5.42 14.50
N GLY A 70 -2.74 -5.02 14.12
CA GLY A 70 -3.05 -3.69 13.64
C GLY A 70 -2.26 -3.37 12.36
N GLY A 71 -1.83 -2.12 12.23
CA GLY A 71 -0.85 -1.79 11.22
C GLY A 71 -1.40 -1.71 9.78
N PHE A 72 -2.65 -1.27 9.62
CA PHE A 72 -3.37 -1.31 8.34
C PHE A 72 -2.68 -0.41 7.30
N SER A 73 -2.47 -0.94 6.10
CA SER A 73 -1.62 -0.31 5.06
C SER A 73 -2.07 1.08 4.62
N PHE A 74 -3.33 1.45 4.86
CA PHE A 74 -3.93 2.70 4.37
C PHE A 74 -4.71 3.46 5.45
N GLY A 75 -4.66 3.04 6.72
CA GLY A 75 -5.56 3.60 7.73
C GLY A 75 -5.97 2.64 8.82
N ASN A 76 -5.77 3.02 10.09
CA ASN A 76 -6.33 2.26 11.22
C ASN A 76 -7.74 2.73 11.63
N THR A 77 -8.24 3.84 11.07
CA THR A 77 -9.59 4.36 11.36
C THR A 77 -10.65 3.61 10.56
N VAL A 78 -11.90 3.63 11.04
CA VAL A 78 -13.03 3.03 10.32
C VAL A 78 -13.16 3.61 8.92
N GLU A 79 -13.03 4.94 8.78
CA GLU A 79 -13.17 5.66 7.51
C GLU A 79 -12.13 5.21 6.48
N ALA A 80 -10.89 5.03 6.93
CA ALA A 80 -9.80 4.68 6.05
C ALA A 80 -9.83 3.19 5.65
N ILE A 81 -10.26 2.31 6.55
CA ILE A 81 -10.52 0.90 6.22
C ILE A 81 -11.72 0.81 5.27
N VAL A 82 -12.80 1.58 5.47
CA VAL A 82 -13.93 1.67 4.52
C VAL A 82 -13.45 2.05 3.12
N LYS A 83 -12.58 3.06 2.99
CA LYS A 83 -12.02 3.45 1.69
C LYS A 83 -11.22 2.31 1.04
N THR A 84 -10.44 1.59 1.83
CA THR A 84 -9.65 0.43 1.39
C THR A 84 -10.56 -0.71 0.95
N THR A 85 -11.55 -1.09 1.75
CA THR A 85 -12.52 -2.15 1.41
C THR A 85 -13.31 -1.80 0.15
N ARG A 86 -13.73 -0.54 -0.01
CA ARG A 86 -14.43 -0.08 -1.22
C ARG A 86 -13.58 -0.24 -2.48
N SER A 87 -12.33 0.21 -2.41
CA SER A 87 -11.48 0.37 -3.60
C SER A 87 -10.58 -0.83 -3.88
N GLY A 88 -10.45 -1.75 -2.92
CA GLY A 88 -9.43 -2.79 -2.96
C GLY A 88 -8.02 -2.21 -2.83
N ILE A 89 -7.01 -3.05 -3.07
CA ILE A 89 -5.61 -2.63 -3.08
C ILE A 89 -5.01 -3.05 -4.44
N PRO A 90 -4.84 -2.09 -5.38
CA PRO A 90 -4.27 -2.37 -6.69
C PRO A 90 -2.91 -3.07 -6.62
N GLY A 91 -2.68 -4.02 -7.52
CA GLY A 91 -1.45 -4.82 -7.54
C GLY A 91 -1.33 -5.83 -6.40
N THR A 92 -2.43 -6.13 -5.70
CA THR A 92 -2.52 -7.22 -4.72
C THR A 92 -3.77 -8.07 -4.95
N PRO A 93 -3.87 -9.25 -4.32
CA PRO A 93 -5.08 -10.09 -4.37
C PRO A 93 -6.31 -9.50 -3.68
N MET A 94 -6.25 -8.33 -3.04
CA MET A 94 -7.39 -7.72 -2.34
C MET A 94 -8.30 -6.93 -3.30
N PRO A 95 -9.49 -7.44 -3.66
CA PRO A 95 -10.35 -6.82 -4.67
C PRO A 95 -11.15 -5.62 -4.12
N PRO A 96 -11.72 -4.78 -5.00
CA PRO A 96 -12.71 -3.79 -4.61
C PRO A 96 -14.05 -4.46 -4.24
N PHE A 97 -14.68 -4.01 -3.15
CA PHE A 97 -16.00 -4.49 -2.73
C PHE A 97 -17.15 -3.50 -2.98
N ALA A 98 -16.87 -2.32 -3.55
CA ALA A 98 -17.90 -1.30 -3.79
C ALA A 98 -19.02 -1.74 -4.75
N GLU A 99 -18.78 -2.74 -5.60
CA GLU A 99 -19.77 -3.31 -6.52
C GLU A 99 -20.48 -4.54 -5.95
N ILE A 100 -20.01 -5.07 -4.81
CA ILE A 100 -20.49 -6.32 -4.19
C ILE A 100 -21.30 -6.02 -2.93
N LEU A 101 -20.86 -5.04 -2.14
CA LEU A 101 -21.44 -4.67 -0.87
C LEU A 101 -21.94 -3.22 -0.90
N THR A 102 -23.08 -2.96 -0.27
CA THR A 102 -23.57 -1.61 -0.03
C THR A 102 -22.65 -0.86 0.94
N ASN A 103 -22.72 0.48 0.96
CA ASN A 103 -21.93 1.28 1.90
C ASN A 103 -22.18 0.90 3.37
N ASP A 104 -23.43 0.58 3.73
CA ASP A 104 -23.78 0.18 5.09
C ASP A 104 -23.20 -1.18 5.46
N GLU A 105 -23.21 -2.14 4.52
CA GLU A 105 -22.56 -3.46 4.69
C GLU A 105 -21.05 -3.31 4.85
N ILE A 106 -20.42 -2.46 4.03
CA ILE A 106 -19.00 -2.15 4.15
C ILE A 106 -18.69 -1.54 5.52
N ILE A 107 -19.50 -0.58 6.00
CA ILE A 107 -19.31 0.00 7.33
C ILE A 107 -19.47 -1.07 8.43
N ARG A 108 -20.45 -1.98 8.29
CA ARG A 108 -20.68 -3.07 9.27
C ARG A 108 -19.50 -4.04 9.32
N VAL A 109 -19.03 -4.54 8.17
CA VAL A 109 -17.87 -5.45 8.15
C VAL A 109 -16.60 -4.76 8.63
N VAL A 110 -16.39 -3.48 8.30
CA VAL A 110 -15.22 -2.74 8.79
C VAL A 110 -15.26 -2.54 10.31
N LYS A 111 -16.43 -2.28 10.89
CA LYS A 111 -16.58 -2.21 12.35
C LYS A 111 -16.25 -3.55 13.01
N HIS A 112 -16.64 -4.66 12.40
CA HIS A 112 -16.25 -6.00 12.86
C HIS A 112 -14.74 -6.24 12.73
N VAL A 113 -14.13 -5.92 11.58
CA VAL A 113 -12.67 -5.98 11.37
C VAL A 113 -11.90 -5.19 12.45
N ARG A 114 -12.44 -4.04 12.86
CA ARG A 114 -11.85 -3.19 13.92
C ARG A 114 -11.90 -3.80 15.32
N GLN A 115 -12.75 -4.80 15.56
CA GLN A 115 -12.81 -5.52 16.84
C GLN A 115 -11.62 -6.47 17.02
N PHE A 116 -11.03 -6.99 15.93
CA PHE A 116 -9.81 -7.79 15.99
C PHE A 116 -8.59 -6.95 16.35
N ALA A 117 -8.58 -5.68 15.96
CA ALA A 117 -7.42 -4.83 16.01
C ALA A 117 -7.23 -4.12 17.36
N PRO A 118 -5.99 -3.77 17.75
CA PRO A 118 -5.72 -3.07 19.00
C PRO A 118 -6.51 -1.77 19.10
N THR A 119 -6.92 -1.41 20.32
CA THR A 119 -7.61 -0.15 20.59
C THR A 119 -6.78 1.03 20.10
N LEU A 120 -7.40 1.93 19.33
CA LEU A 120 -6.79 3.19 18.96
C LEU A 120 -6.57 3.99 20.25
N LYS A 121 -5.31 4.29 20.57
CA LYS A 121 -5.00 5.24 21.64
C LYS A 121 -5.13 6.64 21.06
N GLU A 122 -5.86 7.51 21.75
CA GLU A 122 -5.74 8.95 21.51
C GLU A 122 -4.34 9.40 21.91
N VAL A 123 -3.67 10.07 20.99
CA VAL A 123 -2.29 10.52 21.17
C VAL A 123 -2.35 12.03 21.30
N LEU A 124 -1.77 12.56 22.38
CA LEU A 124 -1.66 14.01 22.53
C LEU A 124 -0.75 14.55 21.41
N PRO A 125 -1.01 15.73 20.82
CA PRO A 125 -0.18 16.29 19.74
C PRO A 125 1.31 16.42 20.06
N LYS A 126 1.68 16.53 21.35
CA LYS A 126 3.09 16.53 21.78
C LYS A 126 3.78 15.17 21.67
N ASP A 127 2.99 14.09 21.69
CA ASP A 127 3.45 12.70 21.64
C ASP A 127 3.38 12.15 20.21
N THR A 128 2.88 12.92 19.24
CA THR A 128 2.81 12.51 17.83
C THR A 128 4.09 12.81 17.05
N GLU A 129 4.93 13.75 17.52
CA GLU A 129 6.21 14.05 16.88
C GLU A 129 7.23 12.94 17.16
N MET A 130 7.67 12.25 16.11
CA MET A 130 8.75 11.28 16.20
C MET A 130 10.09 12.00 16.12
N LEU A 131 10.92 11.82 17.15
CA LEU A 131 12.24 12.44 17.24
C LEU A 131 13.33 11.49 16.75
N VAL A 132 14.23 12.00 15.90
CA VAL A 132 15.50 11.34 15.61
C VAL A 132 16.51 11.82 16.64
N ARG A 133 17.08 10.89 17.42
CA ARG A 133 18.08 11.19 18.46
C ARG A 133 19.46 10.73 17.98
N GLU A 134 20.18 9.98 18.81
CA GLU A 134 21.53 9.48 18.55
C GLU A 134 21.66 8.49 17.39
N ARG A 135 20.54 7.96 16.87
CA ARG A 135 20.51 6.97 15.79
C ARG A 135 19.45 7.32 14.77
N PRO A 136 19.65 6.93 13.49
CA PRO A 136 18.63 7.09 12.48
C PRO A 136 17.31 6.42 12.88
N SER A 137 16.21 6.97 12.40
CA SER A 137 14.87 6.41 12.57
C SER A 137 14.26 6.14 11.20
N VAL A 138 13.57 5.02 11.08
CA VAL A 138 12.88 4.63 9.85
C VAL A 138 11.40 4.51 10.12
N VAL A 139 10.59 5.21 9.34
CA VAL A 139 9.13 5.19 9.45
C VAL A 139 8.55 4.77 8.11
N ARG A 140 7.64 3.78 8.14
CA ARG A 140 6.87 3.34 6.98
C ARG A 140 5.41 3.65 7.20
N GLY A 141 4.72 4.09 6.16
CA GLY A 141 3.30 4.40 6.22
C GLY A 141 2.84 5.16 5.00
N MET A 142 1.57 5.55 4.98
CA MET A 142 1.05 6.39 3.90
C MET A 142 1.71 7.76 3.97
N ILE A 143 2.31 8.21 2.87
CA ILE A 143 2.85 9.56 2.74
C ILE A 143 1.92 10.32 1.78
N PRO A 144 1.41 11.50 2.17
CA PRO A 144 0.57 12.32 1.31
C PRO A 144 1.36 12.82 0.09
N PRO A 145 0.69 13.28 -0.97
CA PRO A 145 1.37 13.91 -2.10
C PRO A 145 2.29 15.06 -1.63
N ILE A 146 3.53 15.09 -2.13
CA ILE A 146 4.49 16.15 -1.77
C ILE A 146 4.01 17.52 -2.27
N GLN A 147 3.28 17.52 -3.40
CA GLN A 147 2.68 18.69 -4.03
C GLN A 147 1.31 18.31 -4.62
N ASP A 148 0.48 19.32 -4.89
CA ASP A 148 -0.81 19.13 -5.55
C ASP A 148 -0.62 18.47 -6.93
N GLY A 149 -1.46 17.47 -7.23
CA GLY A 149 -1.42 16.72 -8.48
C GLY A 149 -0.45 15.54 -8.52
N LEU A 150 0.36 15.34 -7.47
CA LEU A 150 1.18 14.12 -7.33
C LEU A 150 0.40 12.98 -6.67
N GLU A 151 0.90 11.77 -6.86
CA GLU A 151 0.35 10.58 -6.23
C GLU A 151 0.63 10.57 -4.73
N LEU A 152 -0.34 10.08 -3.96
CA LEU A 152 -0.09 9.67 -2.58
C LEU A 152 0.66 8.33 -2.60
N HIS A 153 1.52 8.10 -1.61
CA HIS A 153 2.29 6.86 -1.53
C HIS A 153 1.85 6.03 -0.33
N PRO A 154 0.98 5.02 -0.51
CA PRO A 154 0.47 4.22 0.60
C PRO A 154 1.56 3.47 1.36
N ARG A 155 2.60 3.09 0.63
CA ARG A 155 3.80 2.43 1.15
C ARG A 155 4.96 3.40 1.04
N GLY A 156 4.86 4.55 1.68
CA GLY A 156 5.97 5.47 1.80
C GLY A 156 7.02 4.98 2.81
N LEU A 157 8.24 5.46 2.63
CA LEU A 157 9.35 5.22 3.54
C LEU A 157 10.03 6.56 3.83
N LEU A 158 10.16 6.90 5.10
CA LEU A 158 10.96 8.03 5.58
C LEU A 158 12.14 7.51 6.39
N VAL A 159 13.33 7.98 6.06
CA VAL A 159 14.55 7.74 6.82
C VAL A 159 15.00 9.06 7.40
N GLY A 160 15.01 9.22 8.72
CA GLY A 160 15.51 10.40 9.41
C GLY A 160 16.87 10.12 10.02
N ASN A 161 17.85 10.98 9.77
CA ASN A 161 19.19 10.89 10.35
C ASN A 161 19.37 11.88 11.52
N PRO A 162 20.31 11.60 12.44
CA PRO A 162 20.65 12.52 13.55
C PRO A 162 21.16 13.90 13.10
N ASP A 163 21.57 14.04 11.85
CA ASP A 163 22.02 15.30 11.24
C ASP A 163 20.87 16.30 10.96
N GLY A 164 19.62 15.92 11.27
CA GLY A 164 18.43 16.74 11.05
C GLY A 164 17.89 16.67 9.62
N PHE A 165 18.43 15.79 8.78
CA PHE A 165 17.89 15.53 7.45
C PHE A 165 17.02 14.28 7.45
N SER A 166 15.97 14.31 6.62
CA SER A 166 15.13 13.14 6.35
C SER A 166 14.92 12.94 4.86
N TYR A 167 14.82 11.68 4.48
CA TYR A 167 14.85 11.19 3.11
C TYR A 167 13.57 10.42 2.84
N GLU A 168 12.80 10.90 1.87
CA GLU A 168 11.46 10.43 1.54
C GLU A 168 11.49 9.55 0.29
N TYR A 169 11.00 8.31 0.41
CA TYR A 169 11.05 7.29 -0.62
C TYR A 169 9.68 6.74 -1.00
N ARG A 170 9.49 6.49 -2.30
CA ARG A 170 8.45 5.57 -2.82
C ARG A 170 8.99 4.14 -2.74
N VAL A 171 8.35 3.26 -1.96
CA VAL A 171 8.84 1.88 -1.74
C VAL A 171 8.63 0.98 -2.96
N ASP A 172 7.64 1.25 -3.80
CA ASP A 172 7.23 0.37 -4.91
C ASP A 172 8.35 0.14 -5.95
N ASP A 173 9.25 1.10 -6.06
CA ASP A 173 10.42 1.12 -6.93
C ASP A 173 11.66 1.79 -6.28
N VAL A 174 11.65 1.92 -4.95
CA VAL A 174 12.74 2.46 -4.11
C VAL A 174 13.32 3.77 -4.65
N ARG A 175 12.45 4.75 -4.93
CA ARG A 175 12.82 6.07 -5.45
C ARG A 175 12.91 7.10 -4.34
N LEU A 176 14.04 7.81 -4.25
CA LEU A 176 14.16 9.02 -3.44
C LEU A 176 13.38 10.17 -4.09
N LEU A 177 12.37 10.71 -3.42
CA LEU A 177 11.46 11.73 -3.92
C LEU A 177 11.83 13.13 -3.42
N ALA A 178 12.09 13.24 -2.13
CA ALA A 178 12.38 14.50 -1.46
C ALA A 178 13.35 14.31 -0.29
N ILE A 179 14.05 15.40 0.02
CA ILE A 179 14.94 15.50 1.17
C ILE A 179 14.52 16.73 1.96
N ARG A 180 14.35 16.56 3.26
CA ARG A 180 13.84 17.59 4.17
C ARG A 180 14.83 17.87 5.28
N GLN A 181 14.86 19.10 5.75
CA GLN A 181 15.67 19.52 6.89
C GLN A 181 14.78 20.00 8.05
N GLY A 182 15.13 19.62 9.27
CA GLY A 182 14.45 20.03 10.50
C GLY A 182 13.77 18.87 11.21
N LYS A 183 12.54 19.11 11.72
CA LYS A 183 11.75 18.09 12.42
C LYS A 183 11.44 16.91 11.49
N PHE A 184 11.38 15.70 12.05
CA PHE A 184 11.29 14.49 11.25
C PHE A 184 9.88 14.22 10.73
N VAL A 185 8.99 13.66 11.56
CA VAL A 185 7.65 13.26 11.13
C VAL A 185 6.68 13.25 12.30
N GLU A 186 5.44 13.65 12.05
CA GLU A 186 4.32 13.46 12.96
C GLU A 186 3.55 12.20 12.58
N ARG A 187 3.31 11.33 13.58
CA ARG A 187 2.49 10.12 13.49
C ARG A 187 1.43 10.18 14.57
N THR A 188 0.17 10.18 14.14
CA THR A 188 -0.99 10.33 15.03
C THR A 188 -1.55 9.02 15.55
N ASP A 189 -1.11 7.88 15.01
CA ASP A 189 -1.52 6.55 15.46
C ASP A 189 -0.33 5.76 15.98
N TRP A 190 -0.29 5.58 17.30
CA TRP A 190 0.78 4.85 17.98
C TRP A 190 0.66 3.35 17.76
N THR A 191 1.23 2.86 16.67
CA THR A 191 1.97 1.59 16.52
C THR A 191 2.85 1.68 15.26
N ASP A 192 3.90 0.86 15.17
CA ASP A 192 4.97 0.94 14.16
C ASP A 192 4.51 0.99 12.68
N ARG A 193 3.25 0.67 12.39
CA ARG A 193 2.66 0.71 11.05
C ARG A 193 1.31 1.45 11.04
N GLY A 194 1.32 2.66 11.57
CA GLY A 194 0.20 3.58 11.47
C GLY A 194 -0.39 3.71 10.06
N GLY A 195 -1.71 3.70 9.97
CA GLY A 195 -2.49 3.95 8.78
C GLY A 195 -2.93 5.41 8.62
N SER A 196 -2.86 6.24 9.66
CA SER A 196 -2.94 7.69 9.46
C SER A 196 -1.80 8.12 8.53
N PRO A 197 -2.04 9.03 7.57
CA PRO A 197 -0.97 9.58 6.77
C PRO A 197 0.13 10.15 7.66
N LEU A 198 1.37 9.76 7.39
CA LEU A 198 2.54 10.39 7.94
C LEU A 198 2.54 11.85 7.52
N LYS A 199 2.91 12.73 8.45
CA LYS A 199 3.08 14.15 8.17
C LYS A 199 4.55 14.51 8.33
N PRO A 200 5.35 14.47 7.25
CA PRO A 200 6.72 14.97 7.29
C PRO A 200 6.72 16.43 7.73
N LEU A 201 7.55 16.78 8.72
CA LEU A 201 7.54 18.11 9.33
C LEU A 201 8.64 19.04 8.80
N GLY A 202 9.72 18.46 8.27
CA GLY A 202 10.86 19.23 7.77
C GLY A 202 10.55 19.99 6.48
N VAL A 203 11.27 21.10 6.30
CA VAL A 203 11.23 21.91 5.08
C VAL A 203 11.87 21.12 3.94
N VAL A 204 11.23 21.05 2.77
CA VAL A 204 11.81 20.41 1.58
C VAL A 204 13.00 21.24 1.12
N VAL A 205 14.20 20.65 1.18
CA VAL A 205 15.44 21.28 0.72
C VAL A 205 15.94 20.68 -0.59
N VAL A 206 15.52 19.47 -0.94
CA VAL A 206 15.70 18.88 -2.28
C VAL A 206 14.37 18.25 -2.70
N LEU A 207 13.95 18.56 -3.92
CA LEU A 207 12.84 17.87 -4.57
C LEU A 207 13.34 17.25 -5.87
N VAL A 208 13.41 15.92 -5.91
CA VAL A 208 14.03 15.18 -7.02
C VAL A 208 13.02 15.12 -8.17
N GLU A 209 13.33 15.75 -9.30
CA GLU A 209 12.46 15.82 -10.48
C GLU A 209 11.00 16.17 -10.14
N ASN A 210 10.83 17.25 -9.37
CA ASN A 210 9.52 17.73 -8.91
C ASN A 210 8.70 16.69 -8.12
N GLY A 211 9.37 15.74 -7.45
CA GLY A 211 8.74 14.75 -6.59
C GLY A 211 8.25 13.49 -7.31
N ASN A 212 8.49 13.37 -8.63
CA ASN A 212 8.16 12.16 -9.38
C ASN A 212 9.32 11.73 -10.30
N PRO A 213 10.45 11.30 -9.73
CA PRO A 213 11.62 10.93 -10.50
C PRO A 213 11.43 9.69 -11.35
N LYS A 214 12.03 9.71 -12.55
CA LYS A 214 12.05 8.58 -13.48
C LYS A 214 12.98 7.46 -13.01
N GLY A 215 12.85 6.32 -13.68
CA GLY A 215 13.78 5.18 -13.63
C GLY A 215 15.24 5.60 -13.81
N MET A 216 16.14 5.17 -12.92
CA MET A 216 17.59 5.46 -13.02
C MET A 216 18.40 4.27 -13.52
N PHE A 217 17.91 3.04 -13.33
CA PHE A 217 18.67 1.84 -13.64
C PHE A 217 18.14 1.21 -14.91
N HIS A 218 19.03 0.94 -15.85
CA HIS A 218 18.71 0.31 -17.12
C HIS A 218 19.76 -0.76 -17.45
N ALA A 219 19.37 -1.87 -18.07
CA ALA A 219 20.32 -2.78 -18.69
C ALA A 219 21.17 -2.04 -19.74
N ILE A 220 22.30 -2.61 -20.14
CA ILE A 220 23.18 -1.98 -21.16
C ILE A 220 22.43 -1.76 -22.48
N GLU A 221 21.49 -2.64 -22.82
CA GLU A 221 20.62 -2.56 -23.99
C GLU A 221 19.50 -1.50 -23.87
N GLY A 222 19.35 -0.89 -22.70
CA GLY A 222 18.41 0.20 -22.43
C GLY A 222 17.10 -0.22 -21.75
N ALA A 223 16.83 -1.51 -21.57
CA ALA A 223 15.66 -1.99 -20.86
C ALA A 223 15.65 -1.53 -19.39
N PRO A 224 14.52 -1.05 -18.83
CA PRO A 224 14.47 -0.55 -17.46
C PRO A 224 14.64 -1.67 -16.44
N LEU A 225 15.36 -1.38 -15.35
CA LEU A 225 15.50 -2.27 -14.19
C LEU A 225 14.68 -1.73 -13.03
N ARG A 226 13.98 -2.63 -12.33
CA ARG A 226 13.15 -2.32 -11.18
C ARG A 226 13.90 -2.57 -9.88
N ALA A 227 13.88 -1.60 -8.97
CA ALA A 227 14.36 -1.81 -7.61
C ALA A 227 13.28 -2.46 -6.74
N LYS A 228 13.67 -3.46 -5.94
CA LYS A 228 12.83 -4.14 -4.95
C LYS A 228 13.45 -3.96 -3.57
N LEU A 229 12.77 -3.25 -2.68
CA LEU A 229 13.24 -3.04 -1.31
C LEU A 229 13.48 -4.39 -0.61
N LYS A 230 14.70 -4.60 -0.11
CA LYS A 230 15.04 -5.76 0.75
C LYS A 230 14.92 -5.41 2.21
N SER A 231 15.57 -4.33 2.64
CA SER A 231 15.70 -3.99 4.06
C SER A 231 16.00 -2.51 4.24
N THR A 232 15.85 -2.06 5.49
CA THR A 232 16.27 -0.75 5.96
C THR A 232 17.04 -0.96 7.26
N SER A 233 18.20 -0.33 7.42
CA SER A 233 19.05 -0.48 8.59
C SER A 233 19.32 0.86 9.26
N VAL A 234 19.39 0.85 10.59
CA VAL A 234 19.74 1.99 11.45
C VAL A 234 20.91 1.63 12.37
N ALA A 235 21.69 0.61 11.98
CA ALA A 235 22.84 0.12 12.76
C ALA A 235 24.01 1.12 12.78
N THR A 236 24.07 2.01 11.78
CA THR A 236 25.05 3.09 11.66
C THR A 236 24.42 4.46 11.98
N PRO A 237 25.21 5.52 12.20
CA PRO A 237 24.69 6.89 12.37
C PRO A 237 23.96 7.46 11.15
N ILE A 238 24.03 6.78 10.01
CA ILE A 238 23.32 7.11 8.77
C ILE A 238 22.39 5.94 8.45
N GLY A 239 21.13 6.21 8.15
CA GLY A 239 20.19 5.18 7.75
C GLY A 239 20.55 4.59 6.37
N THR A 240 20.42 3.27 6.23
CA THR A 240 20.68 2.56 4.98
C THR A 240 19.38 1.99 4.39
N VAL A 241 19.19 2.15 3.09
CA VAL A 241 18.13 1.50 2.32
C VAL A 241 18.77 0.48 1.39
N GLN A 242 18.41 -0.80 1.52
CA GLN A 242 18.97 -1.87 0.70
C GLN A 242 17.91 -2.47 -0.23
N TYR A 243 18.25 -2.67 -1.49
CA TYR A 243 17.32 -3.16 -2.51
C TYR A 243 18.03 -3.97 -3.60
N ASP A 244 17.26 -4.85 -4.25
CA ASP A 244 17.70 -5.62 -5.41
C ASP A 244 17.25 -4.93 -6.70
N LEU A 245 18.12 -4.87 -7.70
CA LEU A 245 17.77 -4.51 -9.07
C LEU A 245 17.42 -5.76 -9.85
N VAL A 246 16.24 -5.78 -10.44
CA VAL A 246 15.78 -6.90 -11.27
C VAL A 246 15.24 -6.41 -12.61
N ASP A 247 15.28 -7.27 -13.62
CA ASP A 247 14.58 -7.03 -14.88
C ASP A 247 13.08 -7.36 -14.80
N GLU A 248 12.40 -7.28 -15.94
CA GLU A 248 10.97 -7.60 -16.08
C GLU A 248 10.66 -9.07 -15.72
N LYS A 249 11.58 -9.99 -15.99
CA LYS A 249 11.44 -11.42 -15.67
C LYS A 249 11.77 -11.72 -14.21
N GLY A 250 12.24 -10.73 -13.45
CA GLY A 250 12.65 -10.87 -12.06
C GLY A 250 14.08 -11.36 -11.88
N GLU A 251 14.88 -11.39 -12.93
CA GLU A 251 16.29 -11.79 -12.86
C GLU A 251 17.12 -10.71 -12.16
N LEU A 252 18.01 -11.13 -11.24
CA LEU A 252 18.81 -10.22 -10.41
C LEU A 252 20.00 -9.65 -11.20
N TYR A 253 20.12 -8.32 -11.21
CA TYR A 253 21.23 -7.57 -11.81
C TYR A 253 22.24 -7.10 -10.77
N ALA A 254 21.76 -6.63 -9.62
CA ALA A 254 22.62 -6.12 -8.55
C ALA A 254 21.88 -6.06 -7.22
N THR A 255 22.63 -6.08 -6.12
CA THR A 255 22.14 -5.61 -4.81
C THR A 255 22.79 -4.27 -4.51
N ILE A 256 21.99 -3.28 -4.11
CA ILE A 256 22.44 -1.92 -3.79
C ILE A 256 22.12 -1.61 -2.33
N SER A 257 23.11 -1.06 -1.64
CA SER A 257 22.97 -0.42 -0.33
C SER A 257 23.16 1.08 -0.50
N GLU A 258 22.11 1.84 -0.25
CA GLU A 258 22.07 3.30 -0.39
C GLU A 258 22.13 4.00 0.98
N THR A 259 22.90 5.08 1.05
CA THR A 259 22.90 6.04 2.16
C THR A 259 22.85 7.47 1.64
N CYS A 260 22.24 8.37 2.40
CA CYS A 260 22.23 9.80 2.08
C CYS A 260 22.77 10.64 3.25
N ARG A 261 23.53 11.70 2.92
CA ARG A 261 24.07 12.65 3.89
C ARG A 261 24.32 14.03 3.28
N PRO A 262 24.24 15.13 4.06
CA PRO A 262 24.68 16.43 3.59
C PRO A 262 26.22 16.50 3.46
N THR A 263 26.71 17.34 2.53
CA THR A 263 28.13 17.72 2.45
C THR A 263 28.45 18.79 3.48
N THR A 264 29.71 18.85 3.94
CA THR A 264 30.21 19.93 4.78
C THR A 264 30.41 21.22 3.96
N GLY A 265 29.69 22.31 4.26
CA GLY A 265 29.88 23.61 3.60
C GLY A 265 28.68 24.57 3.71
N ALA A 266 28.90 25.85 3.34
CA ALA A 266 27.91 26.93 3.43
C ALA A 266 26.70 26.77 2.46
N ARG A 267 26.88 26.02 1.37
CA ARG A 267 25.80 25.56 0.49
C ARG A 267 25.78 24.05 0.54
N ALA A 268 25.12 23.48 1.53
CA ALA A 268 25.07 22.03 1.70
C ALA A 268 24.43 21.40 0.46
N LEU A 269 25.16 20.50 -0.20
CA LEU A 269 24.64 19.55 -1.18
C LEU A 269 24.28 18.27 -0.44
N ILE A 270 23.50 17.39 -1.07
CA ILE A 270 23.23 16.06 -0.53
C ILE A 270 23.93 15.00 -1.38
N GLU A 271 24.76 14.17 -0.75
CA GLU A 271 25.37 13.00 -1.36
C GLU A 271 24.48 11.78 -1.12
N GLN A 272 23.94 11.21 -2.20
CA GLN A 272 23.35 9.88 -2.23
C GLN A 272 24.43 8.89 -2.68
N GLN A 273 24.90 8.06 -1.77
CA GLN A 273 25.97 7.09 -1.99
C GLN A 273 25.37 5.70 -2.20
N LEU A 274 25.75 5.06 -3.30
CA LEU A 274 25.34 3.72 -3.69
C LEU A 274 26.53 2.78 -3.58
N SER A 275 26.46 1.81 -2.66
CA SER A 275 27.35 0.66 -2.62
C SER A 275 26.69 -0.49 -3.39
N ILE A 276 27.32 -0.94 -4.47
CA ILE A 276 26.71 -1.81 -5.47
C ILE A 276 27.50 -3.11 -5.54
N SER A 277 26.80 -4.24 -5.44
CA SER A 277 27.29 -5.56 -5.80
C SER A 277 26.57 -6.01 -7.07
N ALA A 278 27.21 -5.81 -8.22
CA ALA A 278 26.65 -6.11 -9.53
C ALA A 278 26.95 -7.55 -9.97
N ILE A 279 25.91 -8.23 -10.44
CA ILE A 279 25.96 -9.57 -11.04
C ILE A 279 25.95 -9.49 -12.56
N LYS A 280 25.33 -8.44 -13.12
CA LYS A 280 25.29 -8.14 -14.55
C LYS A 280 25.61 -6.67 -14.78
N PRO A 281 26.18 -6.30 -15.94
CA PRO A 281 26.44 -4.92 -16.25
C PRO A 281 25.12 -4.15 -16.47
N PHE A 282 25.10 -2.89 -16.04
CA PHE A 282 23.96 -1.99 -16.20
C PHE A 282 24.41 -0.52 -16.27
N ARG A 283 23.47 0.37 -16.58
CA ARG A 283 23.68 1.81 -16.65
C ARG A 283 22.84 2.54 -15.60
N ILE A 284 23.46 3.53 -14.96
CA ILE A 284 22.82 4.51 -14.09
C ILE A 284 22.64 5.80 -14.88
N THR A 285 21.40 6.25 -14.97
CA THR A 285 20.99 7.56 -15.46
C THR A 285 20.50 8.37 -14.25
N PRO A 286 21.29 9.32 -13.71
CA PRO A 286 20.85 10.08 -12.55
C PRO A 286 19.63 10.95 -12.89
N PRO A 287 18.83 11.37 -11.89
CA PRO A 287 17.79 12.36 -12.09
C PRO A 287 18.35 13.63 -12.75
N THR A 288 17.56 14.27 -13.62
CA THR A 288 17.95 15.50 -14.34
C THR A 288 18.31 16.68 -13.42
N THR A 289 17.87 16.61 -12.16
CA THR A 289 18.14 17.59 -11.11
C THR A 289 19.39 17.27 -10.28
N ALA A 290 20.10 16.19 -10.61
CA ALA A 290 21.24 15.67 -9.88
C ALA A 290 22.41 15.34 -10.81
N THR A 291 23.59 15.12 -10.23
CA THR A 291 24.81 14.79 -10.99
C THR A 291 25.44 13.51 -10.44
N LEU A 292 25.71 12.53 -11.32
CA LEU A 292 26.51 11.35 -10.98
C LEU A 292 28.00 11.71 -11.11
N ARG A 293 28.81 11.45 -10.08
CA ARG A 293 30.24 11.78 -10.09
C ARG A 293 31.07 10.82 -10.95
N GLU A 294 30.74 9.54 -10.90
CA GLU A 294 31.49 8.49 -11.60
C GLU A 294 30.84 8.11 -12.94
N LYS A 295 31.42 7.13 -13.64
CA LYS A 295 30.88 6.64 -14.90
C LYS A 295 29.48 6.05 -14.71
N THR A 296 28.62 6.32 -15.69
CA THR A 296 27.23 5.81 -15.73
C THR A 296 27.16 4.30 -15.85
N THR A 297 28.12 3.67 -16.51
CA THR A 297 28.18 2.21 -16.65
C THR A 297 28.74 1.58 -15.38
N VAL A 298 28.12 0.48 -14.97
CA VAL A 298 28.52 -0.38 -13.86
C VAL A 298 28.76 -1.76 -14.45
N GLU A 299 29.97 -2.29 -14.27
CA GLU A 299 30.35 -3.63 -14.72
C GLU A 299 30.01 -4.66 -13.61
N GLU A 300 30.24 -5.93 -13.87
CA GLU A 300 30.11 -6.96 -12.84
C GLU A 300 31.13 -6.74 -11.70
N GLY A 301 30.70 -6.99 -10.46
CA GLY A 301 31.52 -6.83 -9.26
C GLY A 301 31.12 -5.67 -8.36
N ALA A 302 32.03 -5.29 -7.46
CA ALA A 302 31.78 -4.30 -6.43
C ALA A 302 32.09 -2.87 -6.92
N HIS A 303 31.15 -1.95 -6.70
CA HIS A 303 31.25 -0.56 -7.14
C HIS A 303 30.70 0.42 -6.11
N ALA A 304 31.23 1.63 -6.10
CA ALA A 304 30.66 2.77 -5.40
C ALA A 304 30.24 3.84 -6.42
N ARG A 305 29.09 4.47 -6.19
CA ARG A 305 28.58 5.59 -7.00
C ARG A 305 28.04 6.68 -6.11
N THR A 306 28.23 7.93 -6.51
CA THR A 306 27.80 9.10 -5.76
C THR A 306 26.95 9.99 -6.65
N ILE A 307 25.68 10.14 -6.27
CA ILE A 307 24.74 11.08 -6.89
C ILE A 307 24.66 12.32 -6.00
N ILE A 308 24.85 13.49 -6.60
CA ILE A 308 24.86 14.78 -5.90
C ILE A 308 23.58 15.53 -6.23
N HIS A 309 22.84 15.88 -5.19
CA HIS A 309 21.63 16.69 -5.28
C HIS A 309 21.91 18.11 -4.79
N ALA A 310 21.53 19.10 -5.60
CA ALA A 310 21.60 20.50 -5.21
C ALA A 310 20.38 20.88 -4.36
N THR A 311 20.62 21.60 -3.26
CA THR A 311 19.56 22.13 -2.40
C THR A 311 18.89 23.35 -3.04
N LEU A 312 17.62 23.57 -2.70
CA LEU A 312 16.80 24.67 -3.23
C LEU A 312 17.33 26.05 -2.81
N GLU A 313 18.00 26.18 -1.66
CA GLU A 313 18.67 27.41 -1.23
C GLU A 313 20.00 27.67 -1.97
N GLY A 314 20.53 26.66 -2.68
CA GLY A 314 21.77 26.74 -3.46
C GLY A 314 21.58 27.05 -4.95
N LYS A 315 20.34 27.27 -5.40
CA LYS A 315 20.00 27.63 -6.79
C LYS A 315 19.84 29.13 -6.99
#